data_AF-A0A4R2TGU4-F1
#
_entry.id   AF-A0A4R2TGU4-F1
#
_cell.length_a   1.000
_cell.length_b   1.000
_cell.length_c   1.000
_cell.angle_alpha   90.00
_cell.angle_beta   90.00
_cell.angle_gamma   90.00
#
_symmetry.space_group_name_H-M   'P 1'
#
loop_
_entity.id
_entity.type
_entity.pdbx_description
1 polymer ?
#
loop_
_entity_poly.entity_id
_entity_poly.type
_entity_poly.pdbx_seq_one_letter_code
_entity_poly.pdbx_strand_id
1 'polypeptide(L)'
;MVSSSRALSSRVAPGRAPWASPAFDVLQLEDYDWVTAGDSASSAEGVAVAFARLGYPVDRQHYLSGFVLRPDQAAEWGLIEAAADVARARGVAETFLWALPQVMRDGFVHFDTEQEDAVDAFDDVLFPLALGREAEVAPGFSTAILTSSGGREARNAAWAEARTSYDVGPGLRSEADIGVLLAFFRARMGAARGFRLRDPFDFDAVGEVVGVGDGVARRFALVKSYGAAARRITRPVAGSVSVAVGGVGTSAFSVEAGGWVVLDGAPALGAPVTAGFAFDVPVRFAEDRLSVARATFLAGVAARVPLVEVREA
;
A
#
# COMPACT_ATOMS: atom_id res chain seq x y z
N MET A 1 -13.52 23.28 1.37
CA MET A 1 -13.76 24.58 2.04
C MET A 1 -12.57 25.49 1.71
N VAL A 2 -12.76 26.68 1.14
CA VAL A 2 -11.64 27.55 0.74
C VAL A 2 -11.17 28.35 1.97
N SER A 3 -9.97 28.08 2.48
CA SER A 3 -9.34 28.88 3.54
C SER A 3 -8.13 29.65 2.99
N SER A 4 -8.05 30.95 3.26
CA SER A 4 -7.06 31.89 2.70
C SER A 4 -6.29 32.62 3.80
N SER A 5 -4.97 32.76 3.60
CA SER A 5 -4.09 33.72 4.26
C SER A 5 -3.89 34.96 3.35
N ARG A 6 -3.92 36.17 3.94
CA ARG A 6 -4.23 37.49 3.34
C ARG A 6 -3.23 38.06 2.30
N ALA A 7 -3.76 38.75 1.28
CA ALA A 7 -3.64 40.20 1.04
C ALA A 7 -4.70 40.72 0.02
N LEU A 8 -5.22 41.94 0.22
CA LEU A 8 -6.36 42.54 -0.51
C LEU A 8 -6.01 43.10 -1.90
N SER A 9 -7.02 43.01 -2.78
CA SER A 9 -7.40 43.93 -3.89
C SER A 9 -7.26 43.37 -5.31
N SER A 10 -8.37 42.92 -5.89
CA SER A 10 -8.59 43.10 -7.33
C SER A 10 -10.09 43.21 -7.67
N ARG A 11 -10.40 44.11 -8.61
CA ARG A 11 -11.74 44.42 -9.11
C ARG A 11 -12.27 43.23 -9.90
N VAL A 12 -13.35 42.59 -9.44
CA VAL A 12 -14.05 41.54 -10.20
C VAL A 12 -14.84 42.19 -11.36
N ALA A 13 -14.54 41.78 -12.59
CA ALA A 13 -15.33 42.12 -13.76
C ALA A 13 -16.71 41.43 -13.72
N PRO A 14 -17.81 42.08 -14.13
CA PRO A 14 -19.15 41.49 -14.03
C PRO A 14 -19.28 40.26 -14.94
N GLY A 15 -19.66 39.12 -14.36
CA GLY A 15 -19.93 37.86 -15.07
C GLY A 15 -19.02 36.66 -14.70
N ARG A 16 -17.93 36.86 -13.95
CA ARG A 16 -17.14 35.76 -13.38
C ARG A 16 -17.56 35.49 -11.93
N ALA A 17 -17.52 34.21 -11.51
CA ALA A 17 -17.68 33.87 -10.10
C ALA A 17 -16.63 34.63 -9.29
N PRO A 18 -16.98 35.21 -8.12
CA PRO A 18 -16.09 36.12 -7.39
C PRO A 18 -14.78 35.47 -6.88
N TRP A 19 -14.67 34.15 -7.02
CA TRP A 19 -13.54 33.33 -6.60
C TRP A 19 -12.74 32.79 -7.79
N ALA A 20 -13.22 32.98 -9.03
CA ALA A 20 -12.55 32.50 -10.22
C ALA A 20 -11.27 33.31 -10.51
N SER A 21 -10.31 32.67 -11.15
CA SER A 21 -9.06 33.30 -11.56
C SER A 21 -9.33 34.61 -12.32
N PRO A 22 -8.56 35.68 -12.06
CA PRO A 22 -7.39 35.75 -11.18
C PRO A 22 -7.72 36.37 -9.80
N ALA A 23 -8.84 36.01 -9.16
CA ALA A 23 -9.22 36.61 -7.87
C ALA A 23 -8.19 36.40 -6.76
N PHE A 24 -7.46 35.28 -6.78
CA PHE A 24 -6.37 34.94 -5.87
C PHE A 24 -5.11 34.54 -6.64
N ASP A 25 -3.96 34.54 -5.97
CA ASP A 25 -2.68 34.09 -6.57
C ASP A 25 -2.61 32.58 -6.70
N VAL A 26 -3.18 31.88 -5.71
CA VAL A 26 -3.16 30.43 -5.58
C VAL A 26 -4.56 29.93 -5.25
N LEU A 27 -4.95 28.82 -5.88
CA LEU A 27 -6.12 28.04 -5.50
C LEU A 27 -5.66 26.79 -4.74
N GLN A 28 -6.03 26.65 -3.47
CA GLN A 28 -5.87 25.39 -2.75
C GLN A 28 -7.15 24.56 -2.86
N LEU A 29 -7.02 23.32 -3.35
CA LEU A 29 -8.09 22.33 -3.36
C LEU A 29 -7.93 21.35 -2.21
N GLU A 30 -9.06 20.94 -1.63
CA GLU A 30 -9.16 19.90 -0.61
C GLU A 30 -10.42 19.06 -0.88
N ASP A 31 -10.29 17.76 -0.67
CA ASP A 31 -11.34 16.76 -0.85
C ASP A 31 -11.15 15.56 0.08
N TYR A 32 -10.57 15.81 1.25
CA TYR A 32 -10.13 14.77 2.18
C TYR A 32 -11.25 13.81 2.64
N ASP A 33 -12.52 14.24 2.62
CA ASP A 33 -13.68 13.37 2.91
C ASP A 33 -13.80 12.24 1.87
N TRP A 34 -13.59 12.55 0.58
CA TRP A 34 -13.57 11.54 -0.49
C TRP A 34 -12.29 10.70 -0.46
N VAL A 35 -11.15 11.33 -0.16
CA VAL A 35 -9.85 10.65 -0.06
C VAL A 35 -9.86 9.58 1.04
N THR A 36 -10.27 9.96 2.25
CA THR A 36 -10.32 9.03 3.41
C THR A 36 -11.39 7.94 3.24
N ALA A 37 -12.44 8.20 2.45
CA ALA A 37 -13.41 7.19 2.03
C ALA A 37 -12.92 6.29 0.87
N GLY A 38 -11.76 6.57 0.27
CA GLY A 38 -11.23 5.86 -0.89
C GLY A 38 -12.02 6.10 -2.20
N ASP A 39 -12.82 7.16 -2.26
CA ASP A 39 -13.66 7.54 -3.41
C ASP A 39 -12.88 8.43 -4.39
N SER A 40 -11.93 7.83 -5.09
CA SER A 40 -11.11 8.51 -6.10
C SER A 40 -11.92 9.05 -7.28
N ALA A 41 -13.09 8.46 -7.57
CA ALA A 41 -13.98 8.91 -8.63
C ALA A 41 -14.60 10.27 -8.30
N SER A 42 -15.19 10.41 -7.11
CA SER A 42 -15.72 11.70 -6.65
C SER A 42 -14.64 12.76 -6.53
N SER A 43 -13.43 12.39 -6.09
CA SER A 43 -12.25 13.27 -6.09
C SER A 43 -11.93 13.81 -7.49
N ALA A 44 -11.82 12.93 -8.48
CA ALA A 44 -11.51 13.32 -9.86
C ALA A 44 -12.61 14.23 -10.46
N GLU A 45 -13.88 13.89 -10.25
CA GLU A 45 -15.01 14.71 -10.72
C GLU A 45 -15.03 16.08 -10.04
N GLY A 46 -14.82 16.14 -8.72
CA GLY A 46 -14.77 17.39 -7.97
C GLY A 46 -13.66 18.32 -8.45
N VAL A 47 -12.46 17.77 -8.72
CA VAL A 47 -11.34 18.53 -9.28
C VAL A 47 -11.67 19.04 -10.69
N ALA A 48 -12.28 18.22 -11.56
CA ALA A 48 -12.67 18.64 -12.90
C ALA A 48 -13.72 19.80 -12.86
N VAL A 49 -14.70 19.71 -11.95
CA VAL A 49 -15.70 20.77 -11.73
C VAL A 49 -15.04 22.05 -11.21
N ALA A 50 -14.12 21.94 -10.23
CA ALA A 50 -13.40 23.09 -9.70
C ALA A 50 -12.55 23.77 -10.78
N PHE A 51 -11.87 22.98 -11.62
CA PHE A 51 -11.08 23.48 -12.74
C PHE A 51 -11.94 24.25 -13.75
N ALA A 52 -13.05 23.65 -14.19
CA ALA A 52 -13.97 24.28 -15.14
C ALA A 52 -14.61 25.56 -14.59
N ARG A 53 -14.88 25.61 -13.28
CA ARG A 53 -15.57 26.74 -12.64
C ARG A 53 -14.64 27.89 -12.24
N LEU A 54 -13.42 27.57 -11.78
CA LEU A 54 -12.52 28.54 -11.17
C LEU A 54 -11.37 28.96 -12.10
N GLY A 55 -10.96 28.12 -13.05
CA GLY A 55 -10.04 28.50 -14.13
C GLY A 55 -8.62 28.90 -13.69
N TYR A 56 -8.12 28.39 -12.56
CA TYR A 56 -6.74 28.60 -12.14
C TYR A 56 -5.80 27.66 -12.93
N PRO A 57 -4.67 28.17 -13.46
CA PRO A 57 -3.61 27.33 -14.02
C PRO A 57 -3.14 26.26 -13.02
N VAL A 58 -2.71 25.09 -13.49
CA VAL A 58 -2.32 23.97 -12.60
C VAL A 58 -1.07 24.29 -11.77
N ASP A 59 -0.13 25.04 -12.33
CA ASP A 59 1.06 25.59 -11.68
C ASP A 59 0.75 26.70 -10.66
N ARG A 60 -0.52 27.07 -10.48
CA ARG A 60 -1.01 27.97 -9.43
C ARG A 60 -2.05 27.29 -8.53
N GLN A 61 -2.06 25.97 -8.54
CA GLN A 61 -2.91 25.18 -7.66
C GLN A 61 -2.05 24.50 -6.61
N HIS A 62 -2.53 24.52 -5.37
CA HIS A 62 -2.00 23.72 -4.29
C HIS A 62 -3.02 22.63 -3.94
N TYR A 63 -2.57 21.51 -3.40
CA TYR A 63 -3.44 20.44 -2.97
C TYR A 63 -3.19 20.07 -1.52
N LEU A 64 -4.24 20.06 -0.70
CA LEU A 64 -4.21 19.55 0.67
C LEU A 64 -4.85 18.17 0.68
N SER A 65 -4.03 17.12 0.78
CA SER A 65 -4.51 15.73 0.67
C SER A 65 -5.22 15.22 1.92
N GLY A 66 -4.93 15.81 3.09
CA GLY A 66 -5.65 15.55 4.34
C GLY A 66 -4.77 15.08 5.49
N PHE A 67 -5.41 14.43 6.46
CA PHE A 67 -4.78 13.86 7.66
C PHE A 67 -5.65 12.77 8.29
N VAL A 68 -5.01 11.89 9.07
CA VAL A 68 -5.71 10.85 9.83
C VAL A 68 -6.10 11.37 11.22
N LEU A 69 -7.39 11.56 11.46
CA LEU A 69 -7.88 12.12 12.73
C LEU A 69 -7.64 11.17 13.91
N ARG A 70 -8.01 9.89 13.77
CA ARG A 70 -7.98 8.90 14.88
C ARG A 70 -6.93 7.80 14.66
N PRO A 71 -6.29 7.28 15.73
CA PRO A 71 -5.23 6.28 15.59
C PRO A 71 -5.71 4.93 15.01
N ASP A 72 -6.99 4.58 15.19
CA ASP A 72 -7.60 3.38 14.59
C ASP A 72 -7.79 3.48 13.07
N GLN A 73 -7.55 4.67 12.50
CA GLN A 73 -7.67 4.97 11.08
C GLN A 73 -6.31 5.09 10.38
N ALA A 74 -5.22 4.65 10.99
CA ALA A 74 -3.85 4.81 10.45
C ALA A 74 -3.68 4.28 9.01
N ALA A 75 -4.50 3.31 8.57
CA ALA A 75 -4.48 2.81 7.20
C ALA A 75 -4.91 3.87 6.15
N GLU A 76 -5.62 4.93 6.55
CA GLU A 76 -6.04 6.02 5.65
C GLU A 76 -4.85 6.86 5.15
N TRP A 77 -3.67 6.78 5.79
CA TRP A 77 -2.47 7.47 5.31
C TRP A 77 -2.09 7.07 3.88
N GLY A 78 -2.25 5.80 3.49
CA GLY A 78 -1.97 5.35 2.13
C GLY A 78 -2.92 5.99 1.09
N LEU A 79 -4.17 6.25 1.47
CA LEU A 79 -5.13 6.95 0.60
C LEU A 79 -4.75 8.44 0.45
N ILE A 80 -4.34 9.07 1.56
CA ILE A 80 -3.90 10.47 1.60
C ILE A 80 -2.62 10.67 0.78
N GLU A 81 -1.68 9.73 0.86
CA GLU A 81 -0.45 9.72 0.06
C GLU A 81 -0.76 9.52 -1.43
N ALA A 82 -1.57 8.51 -1.77
CA ALA A 82 -1.96 8.28 -3.16
C ALA A 82 -2.68 9.48 -3.79
N ALA A 83 -3.55 10.18 -3.03
CA ALA A 83 -4.20 11.39 -3.50
C ALA A 83 -3.20 12.55 -3.72
N ALA A 84 -2.19 12.65 -2.84
CA ALA A 84 -1.11 13.62 -3.00
C ALA A 84 -0.29 13.34 -4.27
N ASP A 85 0.03 12.08 -4.56
CA ASP A 85 0.74 11.65 -5.76
C ASP A 85 -0.07 11.95 -7.03
N VAL A 86 -1.39 11.68 -7.03
CA VAL A 86 -2.29 12.06 -8.13
C VAL A 86 -2.27 13.57 -8.37
N ALA A 87 -2.22 14.38 -7.30
CA ALA A 87 -2.11 15.83 -7.44
C ALA A 87 -0.76 16.26 -8.03
N ARG A 88 0.36 15.70 -7.57
CA ARG A 88 1.69 15.96 -8.14
C ARG A 88 1.76 15.57 -9.61
N ALA A 89 1.24 14.39 -9.98
CA ALA A 89 1.17 13.93 -11.36
C ALA A 89 0.33 14.85 -12.27
N ARG A 90 -0.66 15.57 -11.72
CA ARG A 90 -1.39 16.61 -12.46
C ARG A 90 -0.56 17.88 -12.70
N GLY A 91 0.51 18.10 -11.94
CA GLY A 91 1.38 19.27 -12.02
C GLY A 91 0.96 20.42 -11.11
N VAL A 92 0.31 20.14 -9.97
CA VAL A 92 0.06 21.17 -8.95
C VAL A 92 1.39 21.70 -8.41
N ALA A 93 1.43 22.98 -8.04
CA ALA A 93 2.67 23.62 -7.59
C ALA A 93 3.17 23.04 -6.26
N GLU A 94 2.27 22.77 -5.32
CA GLU A 94 2.59 22.22 -4.01
C GLU A 94 1.51 21.26 -3.53
N THR A 95 1.94 20.20 -2.83
CA THR A 95 1.04 19.25 -2.17
C THR A 95 1.38 19.19 -0.68
N PHE A 96 0.35 19.29 0.17
CA PHE A 96 0.50 19.33 1.62
C PHE A 96 -0.17 18.14 2.28
N LEU A 97 0.55 17.54 3.24
CA LEU A 97 -0.02 16.73 4.30
C LEU A 97 0.02 17.56 5.60
N TRP A 98 -1.13 17.80 6.22
CA TRP A 98 -1.20 18.61 7.45
C TRP A 98 -1.54 17.72 8.63
N ALA A 99 -0.53 17.19 9.34
CA ALA A 99 -0.70 16.69 10.72
C ALA A 99 0.61 16.12 11.30
N LEU A 100 1.60 16.96 11.59
CA LEU A 100 2.85 16.49 12.22
C LEU A 100 2.62 15.64 13.49
N PRO A 101 1.69 15.99 14.41
CA PRO A 101 1.41 15.14 15.57
C PRO A 101 0.89 13.74 15.20
N GLN A 102 0.02 13.62 14.19
CA GLN A 102 -0.56 12.35 13.78
C GLN A 102 0.41 11.52 12.92
N VAL A 103 1.23 12.17 12.09
CA VAL A 103 2.35 11.52 11.38
C VAL A 103 3.28 10.84 12.39
N MET A 104 3.64 11.55 13.47
CA MET A 104 4.47 11.00 14.54
C MET A 104 3.77 9.90 15.35
N ARG A 105 2.46 10.05 15.61
CA ARG A 105 1.64 9.05 16.32
C ARG A 105 1.59 7.73 15.57
N ASP A 106 1.38 7.80 14.26
CA ASP A 106 1.12 6.64 13.41
C ASP A 106 2.40 6.09 12.74
N GLY A 107 3.52 6.81 12.87
CA GLY A 107 4.79 6.42 12.26
C GLY A 107 4.76 6.49 10.73
N PHE A 108 3.98 7.40 10.16
CA PHE A 108 3.91 7.60 8.71
C PHE A 108 5.24 8.15 8.17
N VAL A 109 5.76 7.55 7.10
CA VAL A 109 7.00 7.94 6.43
C VAL A 109 6.73 8.00 4.93
N HIS A 110 6.98 9.17 4.33
CA HIS A 110 6.97 9.36 2.88
C HIS A 110 8.41 9.35 2.36
N PHE A 111 8.67 8.59 1.30
CA PHE A 111 9.95 8.59 0.60
C PHE A 111 9.81 9.36 -0.71
N ASP A 112 10.46 10.51 -0.80
CA ASP A 112 10.52 11.28 -2.04
C ASP A 112 11.45 10.55 -3.03
N THR A 113 10.85 9.92 -4.05
CA THR A 113 11.53 9.11 -5.06
C THR A 113 11.75 9.86 -6.38
N GLU A 114 11.37 11.14 -6.48
CA GLU A 114 11.38 11.89 -7.74
C GLU A 114 12.79 12.39 -8.17
N GLN A 115 13.81 12.32 -7.31
CA GLN A 115 15.17 12.83 -7.59
C GLN A 115 16.26 11.77 -7.82
N GLU A 116 15.99 10.50 -7.57
CA GLU A 116 16.90 9.40 -7.88
C GLU A 116 16.29 8.59 -9.00
N ASP A 117 17.04 8.28 -10.07
CA ASP A 117 16.59 7.42 -11.17
C ASP A 117 15.80 6.24 -10.58
N ALA A 118 14.46 6.28 -10.71
CA ALA A 118 13.57 5.43 -9.96
C ALA A 118 13.91 3.97 -10.27
N VAL A 119 14.69 3.33 -9.40
CA VAL A 119 14.86 1.89 -9.45
C VAL A 119 13.47 1.36 -9.15
N ASP A 120 12.84 0.71 -10.14
CA ASP A 120 11.62 -0.04 -9.91
C ASP A 120 11.89 -1.00 -8.75
N ALA A 121 11.43 -0.60 -7.55
CA ALA A 121 11.78 -1.24 -6.30
C ALA A 121 11.13 -2.62 -6.17
N PHE A 122 10.25 -2.96 -7.11
CA PHE A 122 9.53 -4.21 -7.16
C PHE A 122 9.34 -4.67 -8.59
N ASP A 123 9.66 -5.94 -8.83
CA ASP A 123 9.39 -6.59 -10.10
C ASP A 123 8.32 -7.65 -9.90
N ASP A 124 7.24 -7.55 -10.67
CA ASP A 124 6.05 -8.39 -10.50
C ASP A 124 6.20 -9.81 -11.06
N VAL A 125 7.22 -10.52 -10.58
CA VAL A 125 7.59 -11.89 -10.93
C VAL A 125 7.56 -12.78 -9.69
N LEU A 126 7.11 -14.02 -9.86
CA LEU A 126 7.11 -15.00 -8.79
C LEU A 126 8.52 -15.58 -8.59
N PHE A 127 8.89 -15.86 -7.34
CA PHE A 127 10.08 -16.62 -7.01
C PHE A 127 10.09 -17.96 -7.79
N PRO A 128 11.16 -18.26 -8.54
CA PRO A 128 11.11 -19.25 -9.61
C PRO A 128 11.22 -20.70 -9.14
N LEU A 129 11.49 -20.93 -7.85
CA LEU A 129 11.72 -22.26 -7.29
C LEU A 129 10.61 -22.62 -6.32
N ALA A 130 10.16 -23.86 -6.38
CA ALA A 130 9.24 -24.38 -5.37
C ALA A 130 9.94 -24.40 -4.01
N LEU A 131 9.31 -23.82 -3.00
CA LEU A 131 9.83 -23.86 -1.65
C LEU A 131 9.85 -25.31 -1.16
N GLY A 132 11.03 -25.77 -0.74
CA GLY A 132 11.18 -27.09 -0.15
C GLY A 132 10.39 -27.19 1.16
N ARG A 133 10.07 -28.42 1.59
CA ARG A 133 9.47 -28.68 2.91
C ARG A 133 10.33 -28.19 4.09
N GLU A 134 11.60 -27.92 3.82
CA GLU A 134 12.59 -27.44 4.80
C GLU A 134 12.66 -25.90 4.85
N ALA A 135 11.87 -25.18 4.03
CA ALA A 135 11.84 -23.72 4.06
C ALA A 135 11.40 -23.21 5.45
N GLU A 136 12.11 -22.21 5.96
CA GLU A 136 11.79 -21.58 7.24
C GLU A 136 10.93 -20.34 7.00
N VAL A 137 9.89 -20.16 7.81
CA VAL A 137 9.02 -18.97 7.81
C VAL A 137 8.94 -18.45 9.24
N ALA A 138 9.35 -17.20 9.44
CA ALA A 138 9.51 -16.58 10.75
C ALA A 138 8.84 -15.19 10.79
N PRO A 139 7.57 -15.09 11.21
CA PRO A 139 6.92 -13.82 11.52
C PRO A 139 7.56 -13.16 12.75
N GLY A 140 7.90 -11.86 12.65
CA GLY A 140 8.51 -11.11 13.75
C GLY A 140 7.84 -9.76 14.01
N PHE A 141 7.83 -9.34 15.28
CA PHE A 141 7.41 -8.00 15.70
C PHE A 141 8.61 -7.19 16.20
N SER A 142 8.51 -5.87 16.15
CA SER A 142 9.46 -4.97 16.79
C SER A 142 8.83 -4.40 18.07
N THR A 143 9.30 -4.86 19.23
CA THR A 143 8.80 -4.43 20.54
C THR A 143 9.97 -4.03 21.44
N ALA A 144 10.00 -2.77 21.87
CA ALA A 144 10.94 -2.30 22.88
C ALA A 144 10.42 -2.66 24.27
N ILE A 145 11.24 -3.37 25.05
CA ILE A 145 10.92 -3.80 26.42
C ILE A 145 11.79 -3.02 27.40
N LEU A 146 11.16 -2.28 28.30
CA LEU A 146 11.82 -1.51 29.35
C LEU A 146 11.51 -2.14 30.71
N THR A 147 12.55 -2.61 31.40
CA THR A 147 12.42 -3.21 32.73
C THR A 147 12.97 -2.25 33.79
N SER A 148 12.12 -1.90 34.76
CA SER A 148 12.52 -1.12 35.93
C SER A 148 13.40 -1.94 36.87
N SER A 149 14.21 -1.26 37.69
CA SER A 149 15.00 -1.88 38.78
C SER A 149 14.14 -2.67 39.78
N GLY A 150 12.84 -2.37 39.89
CA GLY A 150 11.87 -3.14 40.68
C GLY A 150 11.22 -4.32 39.95
N GLY A 151 11.66 -4.66 38.74
CA GLY A 151 11.14 -5.78 37.95
C GLY A 151 9.84 -5.52 37.18
N ARG A 152 9.31 -4.29 37.17
CA ARG A 152 8.15 -3.93 36.36
C ARG A 152 8.56 -3.70 34.90
N GLU A 153 7.75 -4.20 33.98
CA GLU A 153 7.98 -4.09 32.53
C GLU A 153 7.01 -3.11 31.86
N ALA A 154 7.54 -2.26 30.98
CA ALA A 154 6.77 -1.49 30.01
C ALA A 154 7.15 -1.97 28.60
N ARG A 155 6.15 -2.12 27.72
CA ARG A 155 6.31 -2.62 26.36
C ARG A 155 5.82 -1.57 25.37
N ASN A 156 6.64 -1.25 24.38
CA ASN A 156 6.28 -0.35 23.29
C ASN A 156 6.41 -1.09 21.96
N ALA A 157 5.28 -1.42 21.34
CA ALA A 157 5.25 -2.08 20.04
C ALA A 157 5.46 -1.05 18.93
N ALA A 158 6.58 -1.15 18.22
CA ALA A 158 6.92 -0.26 17.12
C ALA A 158 6.23 -0.66 15.81
N TRP A 159 5.85 -1.93 15.65
CA TRP A 159 5.09 -2.43 14.49
C TRP A 159 3.74 -2.99 14.92
N ALA A 160 2.67 -2.52 14.27
CA ALA A 160 1.31 -3.04 14.48
C ALA A 160 1.14 -4.44 13.87
N GLU A 161 1.79 -4.70 12.74
CA GLU A 161 1.76 -5.98 12.04
C GLU A 161 3.10 -6.70 12.14
N ALA A 162 3.08 -8.02 12.03
CA ALA A 162 4.30 -8.79 11.90
C ALA A 162 5.00 -8.45 10.57
N ARG A 163 6.32 -8.65 10.53
CA ARG A 163 7.09 -8.69 9.28
C ARG A 163 7.71 -10.06 9.18
N THR A 164 7.46 -10.74 8.07
CA THR A 164 7.88 -12.14 7.90
C THR A 164 9.26 -12.21 7.28
N SER A 165 10.11 -13.07 7.84
CA SER A 165 11.38 -13.47 7.24
C SER A 165 11.28 -14.91 6.77
N TYR A 166 11.96 -15.22 5.67
CA TYR A 166 11.95 -16.54 5.06
C TYR A 166 13.39 -17.03 4.88
N ASP A 167 13.62 -18.32 5.00
CA ASP A 167 14.82 -18.96 4.46
C ASP A 167 14.40 -20.01 3.43
N VAL A 168 14.71 -19.71 2.17
CA VAL A 168 14.35 -20.55 1.01
C VAL A 168 15.54 -21.37 0.49
N GLY A 169 16.68 -21.32 1.18
CA GLY A 169 17.86 -22.11 0.87
C GLY A 169 17.69 -23.61 1.14
N PRO A 170 17.13 -24.01 2.29
CA PRO A 170 16.91 -25.42 2.60
C PRO A 170 16.09 -26.13 1.51
N GLY A 171 16.66 -27.20 0.96
CA GLY A 171 16.07 -27.97 -0.14
C GLY A 171 16.64 -27.68 -1.53
N LEU A 172 17.42 -26.60 -1.72
CA LEU A 172 18.12 -26.32 -2.99
C LEU A 172 19.37 -27.19 -3.12
N ARG A 173 19.24 -28.32 -3.81
CA ARG A 173 20.28 -29.37 -3.90
C ARG A 173 20.75 -29.69 -5.32
N SER A 174 20.10 -29.13 -6.35
CA SER A 174 20.47 -29.38 -7.75
C SER A 174 21.26 -28.22 -8.35
N GLU A 175 22.22 -28.51 -9.23
CA GLU A 175 22.95 -27.47 -9.97
C GLU A 175 22.02 -26.59 -10.82
N ALA A 176 20.94 -27.16 -11.35
CA ALA A 176 19.94 -26.44 -12.12
C ALA A 176 19.21 -25.39 -11.27
N ASP A 177 18.75 -25.75 -10.06
CA ASP A 177 18.08 -24.82 -9.15
C ASP A 177 19.02 -23.69 -8.72
N ILE A 178 20.30 -24.02 -8.46
CA ILE A 178 21.32 -23.01 -8.14
C ILE A 178 21.55 -22.06 -9.32
N GLY A 179 21.56 -22.57 -10.56
CA GLY A 179 21.64 -21.75 -11.76
C GLY A 179 20.47 -20.78 -11.89
N VAL A 180 19.24 -21.27 -11.67
CA VAL A 180 18.01 -20.45 -11.67
C VAL A 180 18.07 -19.40 -10.57
N LEU A 181 18.46 -19.77 -9.35
CA LEU A 181 18.57 -18.84 -8.22
C LEU A 181 19.60 -17.73 -8.50
N LEU A 182 20.78 -18.08 -9.01
CA LEU A 182 21.83 -17.10 -9.33
C LEU A 182 21.38 -16.13 -10.43
N ALA A 183 20.66 -16.62 -11.44
CA ALA A 183 20.10 -15.78 -12.50
C ALA A 183 19.05 -14.81 -11.93
N PHE A 184 18.14 -15.32 -11.09
CA PHE A 184 17.11 -14.52 -10.44
C PHE A 184 17.70 -13.46 -9.51
N PHE A 185 18.67 -13.84 -8.66
CA PHE A 185 19.37 -12.93 -7.75
C PHE A 185 20.05 -11.76 -8.50
N ARG A 186 20.72 -12.04 -9.62
CA ARG A 186 21.34 -10.99 -10.46
C ARG A 186 20.30 -10.06 -11.08
N ALA A 187 19.19 -10.61 -11.58
CA ALA A 187 18.10 -9.81 -12.12
C ALA A 187 17.49 -8.89 -11.05
N ARG A 188 17.49 -9.29 -9.77
CA ARG A 188 16.97 -8.49 -8.63
C ARG A 188 17.99 -7.54 -8.01
N MET A 189 19.23 -7.57 -8.49
CA MET A 189 20.31 -6.72 -7.99
C MET A 189 20.46 -6.86 -6.46
N GLY A 190 20.43 -8.09 -5.96
CA GLY A 190 20.49 -8.35 -4.52
C GLY A 190 19.23 -7.89 -3.79
N ALA A 191 19.40 -7.05 -2.76
CA ALA A 191 18.31 -6.55 -1.93
C ALA A 191 17.55 -5.38 -2.57
N ALA A 192 17.99 -4.87 -3.73
CA ALA A 192 17.44 -3.64 -4.30
C ALA A 192 16.02 -3.80 -4.87
N ARG A 193 15.67 -4.95 -5.46
CA ARG A 193 14.37 -5.15 -6.13
C ARG A 193 13.59 -6.29 -5.49
N GLY A 194 12.37 -5.98 -5.05
CA GLY A 194 11.41 -6.94 -4.55
C GLY A 194 10.80 -7.82 -5.65
N PHE A 195 10.13 -8.88 -5.22
CA PHE A 195 9.43 -9.84 -6.05
C PHE A 195 8.37 -10.59 -5.22
N ARG A 196 7.53 -11.38 -5.90
CA ARG A 196 6.48 -12.17 -5.24
C ARG A 196 7.02 -13.48 -4.71
N LEU A 197 6.61 -13.85 -3.50
CA LEU A 197 6.84 -15.17 -2.91
C LEU A 197 5.50 -15.79 -2.52
N ARG A 198 5.24 -17.02 -2.95
CA ARG A 198 4.12 -17.78 -2.40
C ARG A 198 4.54 -18.40 -1.07
N ASP A 199 3.98 -17.89 0.01
CA ASP A 199 4.18 -18.46 1.35
C ASP A 199 3.62 -19.89 1.39
N PRO A 200 4.35 -20.90 1.88
CA PRO A 200 3.87 -22.28 1.87
C PRO A 200 2.86 -22.57 2.98
N PHE A 201 2.74 -21.72 4.00
CA PHE A 201 1.87 -21.89 5.16
C PHE A 201 0.69 -20.90 5.16
N ASP A 202 0.82 -19.79 4.44
CA ASP A 202 -0.13 -18.67 4.52
C ASP A 202 -0.31 -17.96 3.17
N PHE A 203 -1.07 -18.57 2.25
CA PHE A 203 -1.24 -18.06 0.87
C PHE A 203 -2.68 -17.95 0.39
N ASP A 204 -3.67 -18.28 1.21
CA ASP A 204 -5.08 -18.19 0.83
C ASP A 204 -5.94 -17.67 1.98
N ALA A 205 -7.08 -17.09 1.63
CA ALA A 205 -8.08 -16.62 2.56
C ALA A 205 -9.47 -16.96 2.00
N VAL A 206 -10.42 -17.31 2.88
CA VAL A 206 -11.74 -17.80 2.46
C VAL A 206 -12.82 -17.05 3.23
N GLY A 207 -13.60 -16.24 2.52
CA GLY A 207 -14.76 -15.56 3.09
C GLY A 207 -14.41 -14.47 4.11
N GLU A 208 -13.24 -13.83 3.97
CA GLU A 208 -12.81 -12.70 4.80
C GLU A 208 -13.78 -11.54 4.66
N VAL A 209 -14.17 -10.92 5.77
CA VAL A 209 -14.99 -9.71 5.74
C VAL A 209 -14.09 -8.53 5.38
N VAL A 210 -14.29 -7.98 4.18
CA VAL A 210 -13.49 -6.86 3.65
C VAL A 210 -14.20 -5.51 3.78
N GLY A 211 -15.48 -5.52 4.17
CA GLY A 211 -16.21 -4.30 4.46
C GLY A 211 -17.69 -4.54 4.75
N VAL A 212 -18.40 -3.46 5.03
CA VAL A 212 -19.85 -3.43 5.20
C VAL A 212 -20.40 -2.30 4.34
N GLY A 213 -21.48 -2.57 3.61
CA GLY A 213 -22.15 -1.58 2.79
C GLY A 213 -22.65 -0.40 3.59
N ASP A 214 -22.38 0.80 3.08
CA ASP A 214 -22.90 2.08 3.54
C ASP A 214 -23.86 2.70 2.50
N GLY A 215 -24.06 2.04 1.36
CA GLY A 215 -24.83 2.55 0.22
C GLY A 215 -24.05 3.47 -0.72
N VAL A 216 -22.76 3.74 -0.46
CA VAL A 216 -21.92 4.66 -1.23
C VAL A 216 -20.61 4.00 -1.68
N ALA A 217 -19.83 3.45 -0.75
CA ALA A 217 -18.52 2.86 -0.99
C ALA A 217 -18.62 1.63 -1.90
N ARG A 218 -17.70 1.54 -2.86
CA ARG A 218 -17.61 0.42 -3.82
C ARG A 218 -16.26 -0.28 -3.81
N ARG A 219 -15.26 0.33 -3.16
CA ARG A 219 -13.87 -0.10 -3.18
C ARG A 219 -13.51 -0.65 -1.81
N PHE A 220 -13.04 -1.90 -1.79
CA PHE A 220 -12.75 -2.64 -0.56
C PHE A 220 -11.36 -3.25 -0.65
N ALA A 221 -10.55 -3.05 0.38
CA ALA A 221 -9.23 -3.63 0.48
C ALA A 221 -9.33 -5.15 0.74
N LEU A 222 -8.58 -5.95 0.01
CA LEU A 222 -8.36 -7.34 0.41
C LEU A 222 -7.56 -7.38 1.72
N VAL A 223 -8.12 -8.08 2.69
CA VAL A 223 -7.57 -8.20 4.04
C VAL A 223 -7.67 -9.66 4.45
N LYS A 224 -6.64 -10.16 5.14
CA LYS A 224 -6.69 -11.45 5.83
C LYS A 224 -6.71 -11.23 7.34
N SER A 225 -7.63 -11.89 8.03
CA SER A 225 -7.80 -11.75 9.47
C SER A 225 -7.06 -12.85 10.24
N TYR A 226 -6.34 -12.45 11.30
CA TYR A 226 -5.68 -13.34 12.26
C TYR A 226 -6.23 -13.05 13.66
N GLY A 227 -7.45 -13.50 13.92
CA GLY A 227 -8.17 -13.17 15.15
C GLY A 227 -8.47 -11.67 15.23
N ALA A 228 -7.83 -10.96 16.17
CA ALA A 228 -8.00 -9.51 16.34
C ALA A 228 -7.09 -8.67 15.42
N ALA A 229 -6.12 -9.30 14.75
CA ALA A 229 -5.25 -8.61 13.80
C ALA A 229 -5.79 -8.75 12.37
N ALA A 230 -5.54 -7.75 11.55
CA ALA A 230 -5.88 -7.72 10.13
C ALA A 230 -4.61 -7.38 9.34
N ARG A 231 -4.39 -8.06 8.21
CA ARG A 231 -3.26 -7.82 7.31
C ARG A 231 -3.77 -7.41 5.94
N ARG A 232 -3.22 -6.32 5.41
CA ARG A 232 -3.50 -5.88 4.05
C ARG A 232 -2.86 -6.84 3.03
N ILE A 233 -3.63 -7.24 2.03
CA ILE A 233 -3.17 -8.14 0.96
C ILE A 233 -3.09 -7.40 -0.37
N THR A 234 -1.88 -7.04 -0.79
CA THR A 234 -1.62 -6.18 -1.96
C THR A 234 -1.37 -6.95 -3.26
N ARG A 235 -1.00 -8.24 -3.17
CA ARG A 235 -0.64 -9.09 -4.31
C ARG A 235 -1.55 -10.33 -4.41
N PRO A 236 -2.87 -10.16 -4.67
CA PRO A 236 -3.74 -11.30 -4.93
C PRO A 236 -3.33 -12.03 -6.21
N VAL A 237 -3.50 -13.34 -6.23
CA VAL A 237 -3.26 -14.15 -7.43
C VAL A 237 -4.37 -13.86 -8.43
N ALA A 238 -3.97 -13.46 -9.64
CA ALA A 238 -4.90 -13.18 -10.72
C ALA A 238 -5.89 -14.35 -10.94
N GLY A 239 -7.18 -14.03 -11.02
CA GLY A 239 -8.25 -15.01 -11.21
C GLY A 239 -8.63 -15.83 -9.97
N SER A 240 -7.99 -15.62 -8.81
CA SER A 240 -8.34 -16.33 -7.57
C SER A 240 -9.41 -15.63 -6.72
N VAL A 241 -9.64 -14.33 -6.95
CA VAL A 241 -10.53 -13.51 -6.13
C VAL A 241 -11.98 -13.89 -6.40
N SER A 242 -12.73 -14.10 -5.33
CA SER A 242 -14.17 -14.31 -5.30
C SER A 242 -14.78 -13.34 -4.29
N VAL A 243 -15.97 -12.81 -4.58
CA VAL A 243 -16.63 -11.80 -3.76
C VAL A 243 -18.08 -12.19 -3.52
N ALA A 244 -18.56 -11.97 -2.30
CA ALA A 244 -19.98 -12.08 -1.97
C ALA A 244 -20.47 -10.82 -1.24
N VAL A 245 -21.70 -10.42 -1.55
CA VAL A 245 -22.39 -9.29 -0.91
C VAL A 245 -23.65 -9.81 -0.24
N GLY A 246 -23.78 -9.59 1.08
CA GLY A 246 -24.90 -10.15 1.85
C GLY A 246 -24.93 -11.68 1.84
N GLY A 247 -23.78 -12.33 1.66
CA GLY A 247 -23.66 -13.80 1.56
C GLY A 247 -23.94 -14.38 0.16
N VAL A 248 -24.24 -13.56 -0.84
CA VAL A 248 -24.48 -14.00 -2.22
C VAL A 248 -23.28 -13.68 -3.09
N GLY A 249 -22.70 -14.71 -3.72
CA GLY A 249 -21.57 -14.56 -4.65
C GLY A 249 -21.93 -13.69 -5.87
N THR A 250 -20.98 -12.85 -6.30
CA THR A 250 -21.15 -11.96 -7.45
C THR A 250 -19.92 -11.96 -8.34
N SER A 251 -20.12 -11.74 -9.64
CA SER A 251 -19.06 -11.44 -10.61
C SER A 251 -19.03 -9.97 -11.04
N ALA A 252 -19.90 -9.13 -10.46
CA ALA A 252 -20.03 -7.70 -10.75
C ALA A 252 -18.97 -6.90 -9.97
N PHE A 253 -17.70 -7.23 -10.21
CA PHE A 253 -16.56 -6.57 -9.60
C PHE A 253 -15.32 -6.69 -10.48
N SER A 254 -14.35 -5.81 -10.22
CA SER A 254 -12.99 -5.87 -10.76
C SER A 254 -11.96 -5.87 -9.63
N VAL A 255 -10.73 -6.29 -9.94
CA VAL A 255 -9.60 -6.25 -9.01
C VAL A 255 -8.57 -5.27 -9.55
N GLU A 256 -8.26 -4.24 -8.77
CA GLU A 256 -7.22 -3.26 -9.09
C GLU A 256 -5.87 -3.63 -8.45
N ALA A 257 -4.81 -2.99 -8.94
CA ALA A 257 -3.47 -3.08 -8.34
C ALA A 257 -3.50 -2.72 -6.85
N GLY A 258 -2.59 -3.29 -6.07
CA GLY A 258 -2.59 -3.14 -4.61
C GLY A 258 -3.70 -3.96 -3.92
N GLY A 259 -4.37 -4.87 -4.63
CA GLY A 259 -5.34 -5.81 -4.05
C GLY A 259 -6.62 -5.13 -3.58
N TRP A 260 -7.18 -4.25 -4.41
CA TRP A 260 -8.47 -3.62 -4.18
C TRP A 260 -9.55 -4.33 -4.98
N VAL A 261 -10.69 -4.63 -4.35
CA VAL A 261 -11.91 -5.09 -5.01
C VAL A 261 -12.80 -3.88 -5.25
N VAL A 262 -13.21 -3.67 -6.49
CA VAL A 262 -14.15 -2.60 -6.88
C VAL A 262 -15.42 -3.23 -7.40
N LEU A 263 -16.51 -3.05 -6.65
CA LEU A 263 -17.85 -3.50 -7.05
C LEU A 263 -18.44 -2.53 -8.08
N ASP A 264 -19.21 -3.07 -9.04
CA ASP A 264 -19.88 -2.23 -10.05
C ASP A 264 -20.93 -1.29 -9.40
N GLY A 265 -21.54 -1.73 -8.30
CA GLY A 265 -22.52 -0.98 -7.51
C GLY A 265 -22.22 -1.01 -6.01
N ALA A 266 -22.65 0.04 -5.31
CA ALA A 266 -22.48 0.13 -3.86
C ALA A 266 -23.35 -0.93 -3.15
N PRO A 267 -22.79 -1.69 -2.19
CA PRO A 267 -23.58 -2.60 -1.38
C PRO A 267 -24.64 -1.85 -0.57
N ALA A 268 -25.79 -2.50 -0.35
CA ALA A 268 -26.83 -1.95 0.50
C ALA A 268 -26.34 -1.70 1.92
N LEU A 269 -26.92 -0.70 2.60
CA LEU A 269 -26.58 -0.36 3.97
C LEU A 269 -26.67 -1.59 4.88
N GLY A 270 -25.57 -1.91 5.58
CA GLY A 270 -25.44 -3.04 6.48
C GLY A 270 -25.14 -4.39 5.81
N ALA A 271 -25.05 -4.46 4.48
CA ALA A 271 -24.73 -5.71 3.78
C ALA A 271 -23.22 -6.02 3.92
N PRO A 272 -22.82 -7.17 4.50
CA PRO A 272 -21.42 -7.54 4.58
C PRO A 272 -20.86 -7.82 3.18
N VAL A 273 -19.64 -7.36 2.94
CA VAL A 273 -18.85 -7.70 1.76
C VAL A 273 -17.76 -8.67 2.20
N THR A 274 -17.76 -9.86 1.61
CA THR A 274 -16.74 -10.89 1.90
C THR A 274 -15.97 -11.25 0.64
N ALA A 275 -14.71 -11.65 0.82
CA ALA A 275 -13.84 -12.08 -0.27
C ALA A 275 -13.08 -13.37 0.07
N GLY A 276 -12.89 -14.22 -0.93
CA GLY A 276 -11.94 -15.34 -0.88
C GLY A 276 -10.89 -15.17 -1.98
N PHE A 277 -9.62 -15.43 -1.70
CA PHE A 277 -8.53 -15.17 -2.62
C PHE A 277 -7.28 -15.99 -2.25
N ALA A 278 -6.45 -16.28 -3.25
CA ALA A 278 -5.05 -16.66 -3.02
C ALA A 278 -4.18 -15.41 -3.15
N PHE A 279 -3.03 -15.38 -2.50
CA PHE A 279 -2.12 -14.23 -2.54
C PHE A 279 -0.65 -14.66 -2.50
N ASP A 280 0.20 -13.76 -2.99
CA ASP A 280 1.65 -13.83 -2.84
C ASP A 280 2.10 -12.74 -1.85
N VAL A 281 3.24 -12.95 -1.20
CA VAL A 281 3.86 -11.99 -0.28
C VAL A 281 4.94 -11.20 -1.03
N PRO A 282 4.92 -9.86 -1.00
CA PRO A 282 6.01 -9.05 -1.52
C PRO A 282 7.25 -9.23 -0.63
N VAL A 283 8.34 -9.72 -1.20
CA VAL A 283 9.61 -9.93 -0.49
C VAL A 283 10.77 -9.38 -1.30
N ARG A 284 11.93 -9.27 -0.67
CA ARG A 284 13.22 -9.08 -1.35
C ARG A 284 14.26 -10.01 -0.75
N PHE A 285 15.41 -10.16 -1.41
CA PHE A 285 16.57 -10.74 -0.76
C PHE A 285 16.95 -9.91 0.47
N ALA A 286 17.29 -10.57 1.57
CA ALA A 286 17.71 -9.89 2.79
C ALA A 286 19.12 -9.30 2.67
N GLU A 287 19.96 -9.87 1.79
CA GLU A 287 21.38 -9.56 1.64
C GLU A 287 21.74 -9.27 0.17
N ASP A 288 22.75 -8.40 -0.05
CA ASP A 288 23.31 -8.11 -1.38
C ASP A 288 24.34 -9.13 -1.85
N ARG A 289 24.53 -10.21 -1.10
CA ARG A 289 25.44 -11.30 -1.45
C ARG A 289 24.75 -12.64 -1.31
N LEU A 290 24.78 -13.43 -2.38
CA LEU A 290 24.34 -14.81 -2.36
C LEU A 290 25.56 -15.76 -2.40
N SER A 291 25.68 -16.64 -1.41
CA SER A 291 26.75 -17.63 -1.32
C SER A 291 26.24 -19.03 -1.68
N VAL A 292 26.81 -19.64 -2.71
CA VAL A 292 26.49 -21.01 -3.14
C VAL A 292 27.78 -21.82 -3.30
N ALA A 293 27.73 -23.11 -2.98
CA ALA A 293 28.87 -24.02 -3.10
C ALA A 293 28.48 -25.30 -3.85
N ARG A 294 29.45 -25.97 -4.47
CA ARG A 294 29.27 -27.33 -4.99
C ARG A 294 29.67 -28.33 -3.91
N ALA A 295 28.75 -29.18 -3.49
CA ALA A 295 28.98 -30.15 -2.43
C ALA A 295 29.52 -31.49 -2.97
N THR A 296 29.12 -31.90 -4.18
CA THR A 296 29.62 -33.08 -4.92
C THR A 296 29.49 -32.86 -6.44
N PHE A 297 30.02 -33.78 -7.27
CA PHE A 297 29.86 -33.72 -8.73
C PHE A 297 28.36 -33.69 -9.07
N LEU A 298 27.88 -32.58 -9.65
CA LEU A 298 26.48 -32.26 -10.03
C LEU A 298 25.53 -31.78 -8.91
N ALA A 299 25.96 -31.68 -7.65
CA ALA A 299 25.13 -31.14 -6.56
C ALA A 299 25.61 -29.73 -6.15
N GLY A 300 24.81 -28.72 -6.48
CA GLY A 300 24.93 -27.37 -5.93
C GLY A 300 24.12 -27.24 -4.64
N VAL A 301 24.63 -26.51 -3.65
CA VAL A 301 23.94 -26.28 -2.38
C VAL A 301 23.99 -24.79 -2.03
N ALA A 302 22.83 -24.25 -1.65
CA ALA A 302 22.70 -22.97 -0.97
C ALA A 302 22.18 -23.24 0.45
N ALA A 303 23.03 -23.10 1.46
CA ALA A 303 22.64 -23.43 2.83
C ALA A 303 21.61 -22.45 3.41
N ARG A 304 21.67 -21.20 2.95
CA ARG A 304 20.80 -20.11 3.42
C ARG A 304 20.50 -19.18 2.26
N VAL A 305 19.23 -18.85 2.06
CA VAL A 305 18.77 -17.82 1.13
C VAL A 305 17.72 -16.99 1.86
N PRO A 306 18.16 -16.02 2.68
CA PRO A 306 17.24 -15.24 3.49
C PRO A 306 16.47 -14.24 2.63
N LEU A 307 15.15 -14.27 2.73
CA LEU A 307 14.26 -13.27 2.17
C LEU A 307 13.56 -12.53 3.31
N VAL A 308 13.17 -11.29 3.04
CA VAL A 308 12.43 -10.48 4.01
C VAL A 308 11.26 -9.81 3.31
N GLU A 309 10.11 -9.84 3.98
CA GLU A 309 8.90 -9.17 3.54
C GLU A 309 9.13 -7.65 3.39
N VAL A 310 8.54 -7.08 2.36
CA VAL A 310 8.51 -5.65 2.06
C VAL A 310 7.09 -5.16 2.32
N ARG A 311 6.94 -4.07 3.05
CA ARG A 311 5.64 -3.43 3.20
C ARG A 311 5.40 -2.54 2.00
N GLU A 312 4.32 -2.81 1.28
CA GLU A 312 3.82 -1.98 0.20
C GLU A 312 2.79 -1.02 0.78
N ALA A 313 2.89 0.26 0.40
CA ALA A 313 1.94 1.31 0.80
C ALA A 313 0.58 1.13 0.10
#